data_AF-A0A936TKD3-F1
#
_entry.id   AF-A0A936TKD3-F1
#
_cell.length_a   1.000
_cell.length_b   1.000
_cell.length_c   1.000
_cell.angle_alpha   90.00
_cell.angle_beta   90.00
_cell.angle_gamma   90.00
#
_symmetry.space_group_name_H-M   'P 1'
#
loop_
_entity.id
_entity.type
_entity.pdbx_description
1 polymer ?
#
loop_
_entity_poly.entity_id
_entity_poly.type
_entity_poly.pdbx_seq_one_letter_code
_entity_poly.pdbx_strand_id
1 'polypeptide(L)'
;MIGSAQTAQQPPVEAPSPSLAKDSRCFELRTYYAAPGKLEELHARFRNHTMKLFKKHGMEVVGFWGPTDKDKGSENTLVYVMAFPSREARNKAWQAFAADPEWQAARKESEKNGRLAEKVDSVILKATDYATVK
;
A
#
# COMPACT_ATOMS: atom_id res chain seq x y z
N MET A 1 -43.45 14.60 20.55
CA MET A 1 -43.27 13.36 19.77
C MET A 1 -41.85 13.38 19.25
N ILE A 2 -40.94 12.74 19.98
CA ILE A 2 -39.50 12.66 19.71
C ILE A 2 -39.29 11.53 18.71
N GLY A 3 -38.75 11.85 17.53
CA GLY A 3 -38.43 10.88 16.49
C GLY A 3 -37.18 10.11 16.86
N SER A 4 -37.34 8.82 17.13
CA SER A 4 -36.23 7.88 17.34
C SER A 4 -35.44 7.73 16.04
N ALA A 5 -34.22 8.23 16.00
CA ALA A 5 -33.27 7.92 14.95
C ALA A 5 -32.88 6.44 15.07
N GLN A 6 -33.26 5.64 14.07
CA GLN A 6 -32.76 4.28 13.92
C GLN A 6 -31.28 4.36 13.57
N THR A 7 -30.43 3.92 14.50
CA THR A 7 -29.04 3.59 14.24
C THR A 7 -29.01 2.49 13.18
N ALA A 8 -28.61 2.83 11.96
CA ALA A 8 -28.35 1.85 10.92
C ALA A 8 -27.18 0.96 11.37
N GLN A 9 -27.51 -0.27 11.76
CA GLN A 9 -26.55 -1.30 12.10
C GLN A 9 -25.81 -1.68 10.80
N GLN A 10 -24.48 -1.53 10.79
CA GLN A 10 -23.68 -2.03 9.67
C GLN A 10 -23.92 -3.55 9.53
N PRO A 11 -24.12 -4.05 8.30
CA PRO A 11 -24.33 -5.48 8.10
C PRO A 11 -23.11 -6.28 8.60
N PRO A 12 -23.31 -7.54 9.02
CA PRO A 12 -22.21 -8.41 9.44
C PRO A 12 -21.17 -8.50 8.33
N VAL A 13 -19.88 -8.55 8.69
CA VAL A 13 -18.81 -8.81 7.72
C VAL A 13 -19.06 -10.19 7.13
N GLU A 14 -19.64 -10.23 5.92
CA GLU A 14 -19.85 -11.45 5.18
C GLU A 14 -18.52 -12.19 5.03
N ALA A 15 -18.58 -13.52 5.10
CA ALA A 15 -17.41 -14.36 4.87
C ALA A 15 -16.75 -13.98 3.52
N PRO A 16 -15.41 -14.04 3.43
CA PRO A 16 -14.72 -13.69 2.18
C PRO A 16 -15.25 -14.51 1.00
N SER A 17 -15.27 -13.91 -0.19
CA SER A 17 -15.73 -14.56 -1.42
C SER A 17 -15.11 -15.96 -1.61
N PRO A 18 -15.89 -16.97 -2.02
CA PRO A 18 -15.38 -18.33 -2.24
C PRO A 18 -14.33 -18.42 -3.36
N SER A 19 -14.28 -17.42 -4.26
CA SER A 19 -13.27 -17.35 -5.33
C SER A 19 -11.88 -16.94 -4.83
N LEU A 20 -11.71 -16.59 -3.55
CA LEU A 20 -10.39 -16.31 -2.98
C LEU A 20 -9.66 -17.62 -2.69
N ALA A 21 -8.45 -17.77 -3.24
CA ALA A 21 -7.66 -18.99 -3.08
C ALA A 21 -7.27 -19.22 -1.61
N LYS A 22 -7.43 -20.47 -1.14
CA LYS A 22 -7.18 -20.84 0.26
C LYS A 22 -5.70 -20.82 0.61
N ASP A 23 -4.86 -21.19 -0.35
CA ASP A 23 -3.40 -21.27 -0.31
C ASP A 23 -2.71 -20.01 -0.85
N SER A 24 -3.45 -18.91 -1.01
CA SER A 24 -2.88 -17.66 -1.50
C SER A 24 -1.87 -17.05 -0.51
N ARG A 25 -0.82 -16.46 -1.08
CA ARG A 25 0.05 -15.48 -0.41
C ARG A 25 -0.76 -14.29 0.11
N CYS A 26 -0.13 -13.52 0.98
CA CYS A 26 -0.66 -12.24 1.43
C CYS A 26 -0.21 -11.14 0.46
N PHE A 27 -1.15 -10.53 -0.25
CA PHE A 27 -0.87 -9.37 -1.07
C PHE A 27 -1.27 -8.09 -0.33
N GLU A 28 -0.59 -6.99 -0.64
CA GLU A 28 -0.94 -5.67 -0.12
C GLU A 28 -0.94 -4.66 -1.26
N LEU A 29 -2.12 -4.10 -1.56
CA LEU A 29 -2.26 -2.95 -2.45
C LEU A 29 -2.06 -1.69 -1.63
N ARG A 30 -1.14 -0.84 -2.08
CA ARG A 30 -0.85 0.44 -1.46
C ARG A 30 -1.09 1.56 -2.46
N THR A 31 -1.89 2.53 -2.05
CA THR A 31 -2.17 3.75 -2.81
C THR A 31 -1.66 4.94 -2.04
N TYR A 32 -0.69 5.63 -2.64
CA TYR A 32 -0.06 6.82 -2.07
C TYR A 32 -0.62 8.04 -2.76
N TYR A 33 -1.12 8.98 -1.97
CA TYR A 33 -1.54 10.30 -2.42
C TYR A 33 -0.42 11.28 -2.07
N ALA A 34 0.30 11.73 -3.09
CA ALA A 34 1.39 12.68 -2.96
C ALA A 34 0.85 14.05 -2.52
N ALA A 35 1.68 14.78 -1.76
CA ALA A 35 1.41 16.19 -1.50
C ALA A 35 1.43 17.00 -2.82
N PRO A 36 0.78 18.18 -2.88
CA PRO A 36 0.75 18.99 -4.09
C PRO A 36 2.15 19.24 -4.67
N GLY A 37 2.35 18.86 -5.94
CA GLY A 37 3.64 19.00 -6.64
C GLY A 37 4.75 18.04 -6.21
N LYS A 38 4.48 17.06 -5.33
CA LYS A 38 5.49 16.15 -4.75
C LYS A 38 5.55 14.77 -5.39
N LEU A 39 4.75 14.48 -6.40
CA LEU A 39 4.68 13.13 -6.99
C LEU A 39 6.04 12.68 -7.57
N GLU A 40 6.76 13.55 -8.27
CA GLU A 40 8.08 13.21 -8.81
C GLU A 40 9.15 12.99 -7.73
N GLU A 41 9.14 13.80 -6.67
CA GLU A 41 10.02 13.59 -5.50
C GLU A 41 9.70 12.25 -4.81
N LEU A 42 8.40 11.90 -4.72
CA LEU A 42 7.95 10.60 -4.22
C LEU A 42 8.47 9.46 -5.11
N HIS A 43 8.35 9.56 -6.43
CA HIS A 43 8.90 8.58 -7.36
C HIS A 43 10.43 8.46 -7.24
N ALA A 44 11.14 9.58 -7.09
CA ALA A 44 12.59 9.58 -6.90
C ALA A 44 12.98 8.82 -5.62
N ARG A 45 12.26 9.01 -4.51
CA ARG A 45 12.48 8.24 -3.28
C ARG A 45 12.34 6.73 -3.52
N PHE A 46 11.29 6.33 -4.24
CA PHE A 46 11.10 4.91 -4.56
C PHE A 46 12.23 4.36 -5.41
N ARG A 47 12.56 5.03 -6.52
CA ARG A 47 13.61 4.61 -7.47
C ARG A 47 14.99 4.54 -6.81
N ASN A 48 15.35 5.57 -6.04
CA ASN A 48 16.72 5.74 -5.57
C ASN A 48 16.99 5.02 -4.24
N HIS A 49 15.96 4.74 -3.45
CA HIS A 49 16.11 4.20 -2.09
C HIS A 49 15.19 3.03 -1.81
N THR A 50 13.88 3.24 -1.88
CA THR A 50 12.89 2.28 -1.35
C THR A 50 12.99 0.91 -2.00
N MET A 51 13.19 0.84 -3.32
CA MET A 51 13.24 -0.45 -4.04
C MET A 51 14.41 -1.33 -3.56
N LYS A 52 15.58 -0.74 -3.34
CA LYS A 52 16.75 -1.47 -2.81
C LYS A 52 16.47 -1.96 -1.38
N LEU A 53 15.84 -1.12 -0.56
CA LEU A 53 15.52 -1.45 0.82
C LEU A 53 14.42 -2.52 0.91
N PHE A 54 13.39 -2.47 0.07
CA PHE A 54 12.40 -3.55 -0.03
C PHE A 54 13.07 -4.89 -0.33
N LYS A 55 13.99 -4.92 -1.31
CA LYS A 55 14.77 -6.12 -1.61
C LYS A 55 15.60 -6.59 -0.40
N LYS A 56 16.26 -5.67 0.32
CA LYS A 56 17.02 -5.97 1.55
C LYS A 56 16.16 -6.65 2.62
N HIS A 57 14.89 -6.25 2.74
CA HIS A 57 13.93 -6.79 3.72
C HIS A 57 13.09 -7.96 3.20
N GLY A 58 13.44 -8.53 2.03
CA GLY A 58 12.70 -9.65 1.44
C GLY A 58 11.25 -9.30 1.05
N MET A 59 10.97 -8.01 0.85
CA MET A 59 9.65 -7.53 0.47
C MET A 59 9.53 -7.55 -1.05
N GLU A 60 8.70 -8.46 -1.57
CA GLU A 60 8.52 -8.65 -2.99
C GLU A 60 7.52 -7.66 -3.56
N VAL A 61 7.92 -6.94 -4.61
CA VAL A 61 7.05 -6.04 -5.38
C VAL A 61 6.50 -6.81 -6.56
N VAL A 62 5.18 -6.79 -6.73
CA VAL A 62 4.49 -7.32 -7.92
C VAL A 62 4.51 -6.29 -9.05
N GLY A 63 4.28 -5.02 -8.74
CA GLY A 63 4.37 -3.94 -9.73
C GLY A 63 3.99 -2.57 -9.18
N PHE A 64 4.20 -1.55 -10.02
CA PHE A 64 3.90 -0.14 -9.77
C PHE A 64 3.13 0.45 -10.95
N TRP A 65 2.18 1.33 -10.64
CA TRP A 65 1.33 2.02 -11.60
C TRP A 65 1.02 3.43 -11.10
N GLY A 66 0.63 4.32 -12.02
CA GLY A 66 0.01 5.60 -11.72
C GLY A 66 -1.23 5.76 -12.61
N PRO A 67 -2.30 6.43 -12.15
CA PRO A 67 -3.43 6.77 -13.01
C PRO A 67 -2.99 7.66 -14.18
N THR A 68 -3.69 7.58 -15.31
CA THR A 68 -3.47 8.47 -16.47
C THR A 68 -4.53 9.57 -16.56
N ASP A 69 -5.73 9.31 -16.04
CA ASP A 69 -6.85 10.22 -16.10
C ASP A 69 -6.75 11.29 -15.01
N LYS A 70 -6.89 12.56 -15.41
CA LYS A 70 -6.70 13.72 -14.51
C LYS A 70 -7.66 13.71 -13.33
N ASP A 71 -8.94 13.43 -13.58
CA ASP A 71 -9.98 13.36 -12.55
C ASP A 71 -9.85 12.12 -11.65
N LYS A 72 -8.95 11.19 -11.99
CA LYS A 72 -8.62 10.00 -11.20
C LYS A 72 -7.25 10.08 -10.52
N GLY A 73 -6.65 11.28 -10.46
CA GLY A 73 -5.43 11.53 -9.69
C GLY A 73 -4.13 11.21 -10.41
N SER A 74 -4.08 11.35 -11.74
CA SER A 74 -2.84 11.13 -12.51
C SER A 74 -1.67 12.04 -12.10
N GLU A 75 -1.96 13.17 -11.48
CA GLU A 75 -0.96 14.15 -11.06
C GLU A 75 -0.46 13.94 -9.62
N ASN A 76 -1.08 13.06 -8.83
CA ASN A 76 -0.75 12.90 -7.42
C ASN A 76 -0.77 11.46 -6.88
N THR A 77 -1.02 10.44 -7.69
CA THR A 77 -1.26 9.07 -7.18
C THR A 77 -0.21 8.07 -7.65
N LEU A 78 0.34 7.32 -6.69
CA LEU A 78 1.20 6.16 -6.95
C LEU A 78 0.53 4.91 -6.36
N VAL A 79 0.40 3.87 -7.17
CA VAL A 79 -0.20 2.58 -6.80
C VAL A 79 0.83 1.48 -6.93
N TYR A 80 0.91 0.57 -5.96
CA TYR A 80 1.73 -0.63 -6.09
C TYR A 80 1.20 -1.79 -5.28
N VAL A 81 1.59 -3.00 -5.69
CA VAL A 81 1.23 -4.24 -5.01
C VAL A 81 2.49 -4.94 -4.55
N MET A 82 2.44 -5.44 -3.32
CA MET A 82 3.48 -6.29 -2.73
C MET A 82 2.94 -7.67 -2.43
N ALA A 83 3.82 -8.66 -2.43
CA ALA A 83 3.49 -10.04 -2.09
C ALA A 83 4.34 -10.53 -0.90
N PHE A 84 3.69 -11.17 0.06
CA PHE A 84 4.30 -11.73 1.26
C PHE A 84 3.86 -13.18 1.46
N PRO A 85 4.67 -14.04 2.10
CA PRO A 85 4.26 -15.41 2.38
C PRO A 85 2.99 -15.51 3.22
N SER A 86 2.80 -14.59 4.17
CA SER A 86 1.63 -14.52 5.05
C SER A 86 1.44 -13.11 5.59
N ARG A 87 0.29 -12.85 6.23
CA ARG A 87 0.02 -11.57 6.89
C ARG A 87 0.98 -11.31 8.06
N GLU A 88 1.41 -12.36 8.75
CA GLU A 88 2.42 -12.24 9.81
C GLU A 88 3.79 -11.86 9.23
N ALA A 89 4.21 -12.51 8.14
CA ALA A 89 5.46 -12.17 7.45
C ALA A 89 5.43 -10.73 6.93
N ARG A 90 4.30 -10.27 6.37
CA ARG A 90 4.07 -8.87 6.00
C ARG A 90 4.32 -7.93 7.16
N ASN A 91 3.74 -8.19 8.34
CA ASN A 91 3.87 -7.31 9.49
C ASN A 91 5.32 -7.23 9.99
N LYS A 92 6.00 -8.39 10.08
CA LYS A 92 7.42 -8.46 10.46
C LYS A 92 8.30 -7.68 9.48
N ALA A 93 8.07 -7.85 8.18
CA ALA A 93 8.86 -7.17 7.14
C ALA A 93 8.67 -5.64 7.19
N TRP A 94 7.45 -5.14 7.34
CA TRP A 94 7.20 -3.70 7.48
C TRP A 94 7.81 -3.12 8.77
N GLN A 95 7.76 -3.86 9.88
CA GLN A 95 8.39 -3.43 11.13
C GLN A 95 9.92 -3.33 10.96
N ALA A 96 10.54 -4.34 10.35
CA ALA A 96 11.98 -4.36 10.08
C ALA A 96 12.38 -3.22 9.12
N PHE A 97 11.62 -3.01 8.04
CA PHE A 97 11.83 -1.91 7.10
C PHE A 97 11.73 -0.54 7.79
N ALA A 98 10.71 -0.32 8.62
CA ALA A 98 10.52 0.94 9.34
C ALA A 98 11.63 1.22 10.37
N ALA A 99 12.20 0.17 10.96
CA ALA A 99 13.31 0.25 11.90
C ALA A 99 14.68 0.41 11.23
N ASP A 100 14.79 0.22 9.91
CA ASP A 100 16.07 0.30 9.21
C ASP A 100 16.64 1.74 9.22
N PRO A 101 17.85 1.95 9.75
CA PRO A 101 18.48 3.27 9.76
C PRO A 101 18.67 3.87 8.36
N GLU A 102 18.93 3.04 7.33
CA GLU A 102 19.06 3.51 5.95
C GLU A 102 17.71 4.04 5.43
N TRP A 103 16.60 3.39 5.79
CA TRP A 103 15.26 3.88 5.46
C TRP A 103 14.97 5.21 6.18
N GLN A 104 15.27 5.30 7.47
CA GLN A 104 15.03 6.51 8.25
C GLN A 104 15.83 7.70 7.69
N ALA A 105 17.10 7.48 7.33
CA ALA A 105 17.94 8.47 6.68
C ALA A 105 17.39 8.87 5.30
N ALA A 106 17.04 7.90 4.45
CA ALA A 106 16.47 8.18 3.12
C ALA A 106 15.14 8.94 3.23
N ARG A 107 14.27 8.57 4.17
CA ARG A 107 13.02 9.28 4.43
C ARG A 107 13.29 10.71 4.84
N LYS A 108 14.15 10.93 5.85
CA LYS A 108 14.51 12.28 6.33
C LYS A 108 15.05 13.15 5.19
N GLU A 109 15.99 12.63 4.40
CA GLU A 109 16.58 13.38 3.27
C GLU A 109 15.54 13.70 2.20
N SER A 110 14.71 12.72 1.84
CA SER A 110 13.66 12.90 0.83
C SER A 110 12.54 13.85 1.25
N GLU A 111 12.27 13.96 2.56
CA GLU A 111 11.20 14.80 3.13
C GLU A 111 11.73 16.15 3.65
N LYS A 112 12.99 16.51 3.36
CA LYS A 112 13.58 17.79 3.81
C LYS A 112 12.84 19.02 3.28
N ASN A 113 12.23 18.89 2.11
CA ASN A 113 11.44 19.93 1.44
C ASN A 113 9.93 19.74 1.69
N GLY A 114 9.57 19.11 2.81
CA GLY A 114 8.20 18.80 3.18
C GLY A 114 7.81 17.34 2.96
N ARG A 115 6.65 16.98 3.50
CA ARG A 115 6.09 15.63 3.43
C ARG A 115 5.78 15.26 1.97
N LEU A 116 6.21 14.07 1.53
CA LEU A 116 6.00 13.62 0.15
C LEU A 116 4.62 13.00 -0.09
N ALA A 117 4.06 12.29 0.89
CA ALA A 117 2.74 11.64 0.79
C ALA A 117 1.83 12.12 1.92
N GLU A 118 0.64 12.60 1.57
CA GLU A 118 -0.36 13.07 2.54
C GLU A 118 -1.18 11.95 3.15
N LYS A 119 -1.46 10.95 2.34
CA LYS A 119 -2.25 9.79 2.70
C LYS A 119 -1.67 8.54 2.05
N VAL A 120 -1.74 7.44 2.77
CA VAL A 120 -1.42 6.11 2.26
C VAL A 120 -2.54 5.17 2.65
N ASP A 121 -3.24 4.65 1.65
CA ASP A 121 -4.20 3.57 1.84
C ASP A 121 -3.50 2.22 1.67
N SER A 122 -3.94 1.23 2.45
CA SER A 122 -3.38 -0.12 2.47
C SER A 122 -4.51 -1.14 2.53
N VAL A 123 -4.60 -2.00 1.52
CA VAL A 123 -5.61 -3.07 1.44
C VAL A 123 -4.91 -4.41 1.38
N ILE A 124 -5.27 -5.31 2.30
CA ILE A 124 -4.77 -6.70 2.29
C ILE A 124 -5.64 -7.52 1.34
N LEU A 125 -4.99 -8.23 0.43
CA LEU A 125 -5.62 -8.99 -0.64
C LEU A 125 -5.19 -10.46 -0.58
N LYS A 126 -6.10 -11.33 -1.01
CA LYS A 126 -5.79 -12.71 -1.41
C LYS A 126 -5.96 -12.81 -2.92
N ALA A 127 -5.14 -13.62 -3.57
CA ALA A 127 -5.33 -13.98 -4.95
C ALA A 127 -6.67 -14.72 -5.13
N THR A 128 -7.29 -14.54 -6.29
CA THR A 128 -8.42 -15.37 -6.71
C THR A 128 -7.92 -16.73 -7.20
N ASP A 129 -8.81 -17.72 -7.28
CA ASP A 129 -8.52 -19.06 -7.78
C ASP A 129 -8.01 -19.10 -9.23
N TYR A 130 -8.44 -18.14 -10.06
CA TYR A 130 -7.99 -17.93 -11.45
C TYR A 130 -6.79 -16.97 -11.60
N ALA A 131 -6.25 -16.41 -10.52
CA ALA A 131 -5.10 -15.52 -10.61
C ALA A 131 -3.85 -16.28 -11.08
N THR A 132 -3.07 -15.65 -11.96
CA THR A 132 -1.78 -16.19 -12.42
C THR A 132 -0.67 -16.03 -11.39
N VAL A 133 -0.83 -15.08 -10.46
CA VAL A 133 0.06 -14.86 -9.31
C VAL A 133 -0.73 -15.26 -8.06
N LYS A 134 -0.22 -16.24 -7.30
CA LYS A 134 -0.88 -16.79 -6.10
C LYS A 134 -0.11 -16.51 -4.83
#